data_AF-A0A1B8BYE2-F1
#
_entry.id   AF-A0A1B8BYE2-F1
#
_cell.length_a   1.000
_cell.length_b   1.000
_cell.length_c   1.000
_cell.angle_alpha   90.00
_cell.angle_beta   90.00
_cell.angle_gamma   90.00
#
_symmetry.space_group_name_H-M   'P 1'
#
loop_
_entity.id
_entity.type
_entity.pdbx_description
1 polymer ?
#
loop_
_entity_poly.entity_id
_entity_poly.type
_entity_poly.pdbx_seq_one_letter_code
_entity_poly.pdbx_strand_id
1 'polypeptide(L)'
;MCLVRLSFCEMLEDDDCLLTSDMIIKEEFYKHHLQVVSSAIQSARSVGVAIHTVSLLHFELPYYHSWEQPNLRPLSESLRQLLGNIKVLRLRGVDDSVLELLSHCAFDLHQLDICGVVAPEKVIKDFFETNKKSIRSIGFHDVGILGLNRLDSNTPLG
;
A
#
# COMPACT_ATOMS: atom_id res chain seq x y z
N MET A 1 -20.12 9.98 -1.99
CA MET A 1 -18.65 9.82 -2.06
C MET A 1 -18.37 8.43 -2.61
N CYS A 2 -17.70 8.32 -3.77
CA CYS A 2 -17.42 7.03 -4.40
C CYS A 2 -16.10 6.43 -3.87
N LEU A 3 -16.13 5.16 -3.50
CA LEU A 3 -15.01 4.38 -2.97
C LEU A 3 -14.79 3.16 -3.86
N VAL A 4 -13.52 2.89 -4.18
CA VAL A 4 -13.11 1.61 -4.77
C VAL A 4 -12.31 0.82 -3.73
N ARG A 5 -12.66 -0.44 -3.57
CA ARG A 5 -12.00 -1.37 -2.65
C ARG A 5 -11.29 -2.45 -3.47
N LEU A 6 -9.98 -2.54 -3.33
CA LEU A 6 -9.17 -3.59 -3.92
C LEU A 6 -8.74 -4.57 -2.83
N SER A 7 -9.29 -5.78 -2.91
CA SER A 7 -8.90 -6.89 -2.06
C SER A 7 -8.01 -7.80 -2.88
N PHE A 8 -6.76 -7.95 -2.45
CA PHE A 8 -5.85 -8.92 -3.03
C PHE A 8 -6.00 -10.21 -2.22
N CYS A 9 -6.40 -11.28 -2.87
CA CYS A 9 -6.56 -12.59 -2.24
C CYS A 9 -5.39 -13.47 -2.63
N GLU A 10 -5.06 -14.45 -1.78
CA GLU A 10 -4.15 -15.52 -2.15
C GLU A 10 -4.64 -16.20 -3.42
N MET A 11 -3.72 -16.44 -4.36
CA MET A 11 -4.01 -17.31 -5.49
C MET A 11 -4.23 -18.73 -4.97
N LEU A 12 -5.26 -19.41 -5.46
CA LEU A 12 -5.39 -20.84 -5.27
C LEU A 12 -4.28 -21.50 -6.10
N GLU A 13 -3.20 -21.93 -5.45
CA GLU A 13 -2.09 -22.63 -6.10
C GLU A 13 -2.58 -24.00 -6.62
N ASP A 14 -2.15 -24.35 -7.83
CA ASP A 14 -2.15 -25.72 -8.32
C ASP A 14 -0.76 -26.27 -7.95
N ASP A 15 -0.73 -27.35 -7.17
CA ASP A 15 0.33 -27.75 -6.22
C ASP A 15 1.68 -28.18 -6.87
N ASP A 16 1.99 -27.77 -8.10
CA ASP A 16 2.92 -28.50 -8.97
C ASP A 16 3.96 -27.69 -9.77
N CYS A 17 4.22 -26.39 -9.50
CA CYS A 17 5.24 -25.68 -10.31
C CYS A 17 6.02 -24.52 -9.64
N LEU A 18 7.31 -24.78 -9.37
CA LEU A 18 8.44 -23.83 -9.39
C LEU A 18 8.16 -22.39 -8.87
N LEU A 19 8.56 -22.16 -7.61
CA LEU A 19 8.53 -20.88 -6.88
C LEU A 19 8.73 -19.60 -7.70
N THR A 20 9.60 -19.58 -8.72
CA THR A 20 9.88 -18.41 -9.57
C THR A 20 8.74 -18.08 -10.55
N SER A 21 8.04 -19.08 -11.07
CA SER A 21 6.90 -18.89 -11.99
C SER A 21 5.73 -18.24 -11.24
N ASP A 22 5.47 -18.71 -10.02
CA ASP A 22 4.39 -18.17 -9.17
C ASP A 22 4.62 -16.70 -8.79
N MET A 23 5.88 -16.27 -8.60
CA MET A 23 6.19 -14.86 -8.30
C MET A 23 5.86 -13.94 -9.47
N ILE A 24 6.30 -14.31 -10.68
CA ILE A 24 6.07 -13.53 -11.91
C ILE A 24 4.57 -13.47 -12.19
N ILE A 25 3.86 -14.58 -11.98
CA ILE A 25 2.40 -14.64 -12.15
C ILE A 25 1.69 -13.71 -11.15
N LYS A 26 2.09 -13.69 -9.87
CA LYS A 26 1.48 -12.81 -8.85
C LYS A 26 1.76 -11.32 -9.10
N GLU A 27 2.98 -10.95 -9.51
CA GLU A 27 3.29 -9.56 -9.86
C GLU A 27 2.47 -9.08 -11.08
N GLU A 28 2.47 -9.86 -12.17
CA GLU A 28 1.72 -9.51 -13.37
C GLU A 28 0.20 -9.49 -13.12
N PHE A 29 -0.31 -10.37 -12.25
CA PHE A 29 -1.70 -10.34 -11.80
C PHE A 29 -2.03 -9.04 -11.07
N TYR A 30 -1.23 -8.65 -10.07
CA TYR A 30 -1.43 -7.39 -9.35
C TYR A 30 -1.35 -6.17 -10.25
N LYS A 31 -0.34 -6.12 -11.11
CA LYS A 31 -0.18 -5.07 -12.12
C LYS A 31 -1.41 -4.97 -13.01
N HIS A 32 -1.90 -6.09 -13.53
CA HIS A 32 -3.11 -6.12 -14.35
C HIS A 32 -4.31 -5.55 -13.58
N HIS A 33 -4.54 -5.99 -12.35
CA HIS A 33 -5.64 -5.49 -11.52
C HIS A 33 -5.54 -3.98 -11.25
N LEU A 34 -4.35 -3.48 -10.92
CA LEU A 34 -4.12 -2.04 -10.72
C LEU A 34 -4.39 -1.24 -11.99
N GLN A 35 -3.97 -1.74 -13.16
CA GLN A 35 -4.21 -1.09 -14.45
C GLN A 35 -5.69 -1.06 -14.84
N VAL A 36 -6.39 -2.18 -14.67
CA VAL A 36 -7.84 -2.27 -14.94
C VAL A 36 -8.61 -1.29 -14.07
N VAL A 37 -8.28 -1.23 -12.78
CA VAL A 37 -8.97 -0.34 -11.83
C VAL A 37 -8.62 1.12 -12.11
N SER A 38 -7.35 1.43 -12.39
CA SER A 38 -6.92 2.77 -12.79
C SER A 38 -7.69 3.25 -14.03
N SER A 39 -7.81 2.39 -15.05
CA SER A 39 -8.59 2.67 -16.27
C SER A 39 -10.07 2.90 -15.95
N ALA A 40 -10.67 2.05 -15.11
CA ALA A 40 -12.06 2.20 -14.70
C ALA A 40 -12.31 3.52 -13.95
N ILE A 41 -11.40 3.93 -13.07
CA ILE A 41 -11.47 5.22 -12.36
C ILE A 41 -11.35 6.39 -13.34
N GLN A 42 -10.45 6.29 -14.31
CA GLN A 42 -10.30 7.31 -15.36
C GLN A 42 -11.55 7.42 -16.24
N SER A 43 -12.14 6.29 -16.64
CA SER A 43 -13.39 6.26 -17.40
C SER A 43 -14.57 6.81 -16.59
N ALA A 44 -14.67 6.49 -15.29
CA ALA A 44 -15.69 7.08 -14.43
C ALA A 44 -15.54 8.62 -14.37
N ARG A 45 -14.29 9.10 -14.26
CA ARG A 45 -14.00 10.54 -14.24
C ARG A 45 -14.36 11.24 -15.54
N SER A 46 -14.15 10.61 -16.70
CA SER A 46 -14.47 11.21 -18.00
C SER A 46 -15.96 11.45 -18.21
N VAL A 47 -16.82 10.70 -17.50
CA VAL A 47 -18.28 10.90 -17.48
C VAL A 47 -18.76 11.70 -16.25
N GLY A 48 -17.85 12.36 -15.54
CA GLY A 48 -18.16 13.25 -14.41
C GLY A 48 -18.27 12.57 -13.05
N VAL A 49 -17.94 11.28 -12.92
CA VAL A 49 -17.96 10.56 -11.65
C VAL A 49 -16.58 10.58 -11.01
N ALA A 50 -16.45 11.31 -9.89
CA ALA A 50 -15.19 11.41 -9.17
C ALA A 50 -15.07 10.32 -8.08
N ILE A 51 -14.05 9.46 -8.22
CA ILE A 51 -13.65 8.50 -7.20
C ILE A 51 -12.45 9.08 -6.45
N HIS A 52 -12.66 9.44 -5.19
CA HIS A 52 -11.64 10.10 -4.38
C HIS A 52 -10.96 9.16 -3.40
N THR A 53 -11.48 7.95 -3.22
CA THR A 53 -10.99 7.01 -2.23
C THR A 53 -10.68 5.66 -2.85
N VAL A 54 -9.49 5.18 -2.57
CA VAL A 54 -9.09 3.79 -2.81
C VAL A 54 -8.69 3.17 -1.49
N SER A 55 -9.17 1.95 -1.26
CA SER A 55 -8.75 1.10 -0.17
C SER A 55 -7.99 -0.10 -0.73
N LEU A 56 -6.74 -0.28 -0.31
CA LEU A 56 -5.95 -1.48 -0.57
C LEU A 56 -6.07 -2.40 0.65
N LEU A 57 -6.48 -3.64 0.43
CA LEU A 57 -6.66 -4.64 1.48
C LEU A 57 -5.87 -5.90 1.17
N HIS A 58 -5.21 -6.43 2.19
CA HIS A 58 -4.47 -7.70 2.12
C HIS A 58 -3.47 -7.67 0.96
N PHE A 59 -2.89 -6.48 0.73
CA PHE A 59 -1.93 -6.26 -0.33
C PHE A 59 -0.54 -6.58 0.21
N GLU A 60 0.00 -7.69 -0.28
CA GLU A 60 1.29 -8.24 0.12
C GLU A 60 2.14 -8.33 -1.13
N LEU A 61 3.34 -7.72 -1.12
CA LEU A 61 4.23 -7.80 -2.28
C LEU A 61 4.78 -9.22 -2.43
N PRO A 62 4.84 -9.79 -3.65
CA PRO A 62 5.56 -11.03 -3.85
C PRO A 62 7.04 -10.80 -3.51
N TYR A 63 7.46 -11.33 -2.37
CA TYR A 63 8.84 -11.50 -1.93
C TYR A 63 9.65 -10.22 -1.72
N TYR A 64 9.38 -9.51 -0.62
CA TYR A 64 10.40 -8.67 0.01
C TYR A 64 11.29 -9.53 0.92
N HIS A 65 12.00 -10.51 0.35
CA HIS A 65 13.03 -11.25 1.07
C HIS A 65 14.39 -10.65 0.76
N SER A 66 15.24 -10.51 1.78
CA SER A 66 16.50 -9.75 1.76
C SER A 66 17.58 -10.24 0.78
N TRP A 67 17.31 -11.27 -0.03
CA TRP A 67 18.31 -11.99 -0.82
C TRP A 67 18.20 -11.68 -2.33
N GLU A 68 17.05 -11.21 -2.83
CA GLU A 68 16.87 -10.65 -4.17
C GLU A 68 15.96 -9.42 -4.09
N GLN A 69 16.34 -8.30 -4.71
CA GLN A 69 15.45 -7.16 -4.89
C GLN A 69 14.61 -7.39 -6.15
N PRO A 70 13.32 -7.76 -6.06
CA PRO A 70 12.46 -7.81 -7.23
C PRO A 70 12.44 -6.45 -7.93
N ASN A 71 12.35 -6.45 -9.26
CA ASN A 71 12.21 -5.21 -10.03
C ASN A 71 10.80 -4.64 -9.87
N LEU A 72 10.53 -4.00 -8.72
CA LEU A 72 9.20 -3.45 -8.38
C LEU A 72 8.81 -2.22 -9.22
N ARG A 73 9.60 -1.82 -10.22
CA ARG A 73 9.32 -0.63 -11.05
C ARG A 73 7.95 -0.71 -11.74
N PRO A 74 7.55 -1.81 -12.41
CA PRO A 74 6.25 -1.88 -13.10
C PRO A 74 5.07 -1.75 -12.13
N LEU A 75 5.17 -2.39 -10.97
CA LEU A 75 4.16 -2.31 -9.91
C LEU A 75 4.09 -0.90 -9.32
N SER A 76 5.24 -0.28 -9.07
CA SER A 76 5.34 1.11 -8.58
C SER A 76 4.68 2.11 -9.54
N GLU A 77 4.84 1.91 -10.84
CA GLU A 77 4.24 2.77 -11.87
C GLU A 77 2.73 2.59 -11.91
N SER A 78 2.25 1.34 -11.83
CA SER A 78 0.82 1.04 -11.80
C SER A 78 0.14 1.60 -10.53
N LEU A 79 0.79 1.49 -9.37
CA LEU A 79 0.34 2.13 -8.13
C LEU A 79 0.32 3.65 -8.25
N ARG A 80 1.36 4.26 -8.85
CA ARG A 80 1.40 5.70 -9.10
C ARG A 80 0.25 6.16 -9.99
N GLN A 81 -0.06 5.41 -11.05
CA GLN A 81 -1.19 5.72 -11.94
C GLN A 81 -2.53 5.63 -11.21
N LEU A 82 -2.73 4.57 -10.42
CA LEU A 82 -3.95 4.38 -9.62
C LEU A 82 -4.11 5.51 -8.58
N LEU A 83 -3.03 5.80 -7.85
CA LEU A 83 -3.07 6.67 -6.69
C LEU A 83 -2.92 8.16 -7.04
N GLY A 84 -2.42 8.49 -8.23
CA GLY A 84 -2.14 9.86 -8.65
C GLY A 84 -3.38 10.76 -8.76
N ASN A 85 -4.58 10.20 -8.78
CA ASN A 85 -5.84 10.95 -8.94
C ASN A 85 -6.79 10.84 -7.73
N ILE A 86 -6.39 10.13 -6.67
CA ILE A 86 -7.21 9.99 -5.47
C ILE A 86 -6.81 11.01 -4.41
N LYS A 87 -7.71 11.23 -3.45
CA LYS A 87 -7.48 12.13 -2.30
C LYS A 87 -7.38 11.40 -0.97
N VAL A 88 -7.88 10.18 -0.90
CA VAL A 88 -7.95 9.39 0.33
C VAL A 88 -7.44 7.98 0.04
N LEU A 89 -6.35 7.60 0.69
CA LEU A 89 -5.81 6.24 0.65
C LEU A 89 -6.09 5.54 1.97
N ARG A 90 -6.68 4.34 1.89
CA ARG A 90 -6.82 3.45 3.04
C ARG A 90 -5.98 2.19 2.83
N LEU A 91 -5.13 1.90 3.80
CA LEU A 91 -4.26 0.73 3.83
C LEU A 91 -4.74 -0.17 4.96
N ARG A 92 -5.19 -1.39 4.65
CA ARG A 92 -5.69 -2.31 5.66
C ARG A 92 -5.08 -3.70 5.53
N GLY A 93 -4.40 -4.15 6.58
CA GLY A 93 -3.70 -5.43 6.58
C GLY A 93 -2.75 -5.54 5.39
N VAL A 94 -1.97 -4.48 5.15
CA VAL A 94 -0.92 -4.47 4.12
C VAL A 94 0.43 -4.69 4.78
N ASP A 95 1.36 -5.29 4.05
CA ASP A 95 2.72 -5.50 4.54
C ASP A 95 3.53 -4.18 4.61
N ASP A 96 4.56 -4.16 5.44
CA ASP A 96 5.49 -3.03 5.54
C ASP A 96 6.22 -2.75 4.22
N SER A 97 6.51 -3.79 3.43
CA SER A 97 7.07 -3.68 2.08
C SER A 97 6.21 -2.83 1.13
N VAL A 98 4.89 -2.85 1.27
CA VAL A 98 3.98 -1.97 0.52
C VAL A 98 4.16 -0.53 0.96
N LEU A 99 4.24 -0.27 2.27
CA LEU A 99 4.49 1.07 2.78
C LEU A 99 5.85 1.60 2.32
N GLU A 100 6.88 0.74 2.29
CA GLU A 100 8.21 1.08 1.78
C GLU A 100 8.14 1.44 0.28
N LEU A 101 7.48 0.62 -0.54
CA LEU A 101 7.28 0.91 -1.95
C LEU A 101 6.56 2.25 -2.17
N LEU A 102 5.51 2.51 -1.39
CA LEU A 102 4.75 3.75 -1.46
C LEU A 102 5.56 4.96 -0.96
N SER A 103 6.52 4.77 -0.06
CA SER A 103 7.37 5.85 0.47
C SER A 103 8.24 6.51 -0.62
N HIS A 104 8.50 5.80 -1.72
CA HIS A 104 9.24 6.31 -2.88
C HIS A 104 8.38 7.15 -3.84
N CYS A 105 7.09 7.30 -3.57
CA CYS A 105 6.15 8.00 -4.42
C CYS A 105 5.54 9.20 -3.68
N ALA A 106 5.62 10.37 -4.32
CA ALA A 106 4.90 11.55 -3.90
C ALA A 106 3.50 11.55 -4.52
N PHE A 107 2.48 11.53 -3.66
CA PHE A 107 1.07 11.53 -4.05
C PHE A 107 0.39 12.82 -3.57
N ASP A 108 -0.69 13.22 -4.26
CA ASP A 108 -1.55 14.33 -3.85
C ASP A 108 -2.68 13.87 -2.89
N LEU A 109 -2.28 13.09 -1.88
CA LEU A 109 -3.18 12.51 -0.86
C LEU A 109 -3.50 13.53 0.21
N HIS A 110 -4.78 13.77 0.48
CA HIS A 110 -5.21 14.63 1.59
C HIS A 110 -5.43 13.83 2.88
N GLN A 111 -5.81 12.55 2.76
CA GLN A 111 -6.08 11.69 3.89
C GLN A 111 -5.41 10.33 3.70
N LEU A 112 -4.76 9.87 4.76
CA LEU A 112 -4.24 8.51 4.89
C LEU A 112 -4.93 7.83 6.08
N ASP A 113 -5.35 6.59 5.89
CA ASP A 113 -5.90 5.74 6.94
C ASP A 113 -5.11 4.42 6.93
N ILE A 114 -4.44 4.09 8.03
CA ILE A 114 -3.66 2.86 8.18
C ILE A 114 -4.30 2.00 9.27
N CYS A 115 -4.64 0.77 8.90
CA CYS A 115 -5.38 -0.15 9.76
C CYS A 115 -4.74 -1.55 9.78
N GLY A 116 -4.34 -2.03 10.98
CA GLY A 116 -3.80 -3.39 11.14
C GLY A 116 -2.49 -3.59 10.40
N VAL A 117 -1.55 -2.66 10.54
CA VAL A 117 -0.24 -2.69 9.86
C VAL A 117 0.88 -2.61 10.89
N VAL A 118 1.89 -3.46 10.74
CA VAL A 118 3.12 -3.41 11.53
C VAL A 118 4.27 -3.05 10.60
N ALA A 119 4.99 -1.96 10.88
CA ALA A 119 6.08 -1.51 10.00
C ALA A 119 7.24 -0.86 10.80
N PRO A 120 8.48 -0.87 10.26
CA PRO A 120 9.59 -0.13 10.84
C PRO A 120 9.33 1.38 10.91
N GLU A 121 9.78 2.02 12.00
CA GLU A 121 9.65 3.47 12.21
C GLU A 121 10.21 4.25 11.01
N LYS A 122 11.34 3.79 10.46
CA LYS A 122 11.97 4.38 9.28
C LYS A 122 11.02 4.42 8.07
N VAL A 123 10.35 3.31 7.76
CA VAL A 123 9.43 3.21 6.60
C VAL A 123 8.27 4.18 6.75
N ILE A 124 7.70 4.27 7.95
CA ILE A 124 6.59 5.19 8.25
C ILE A 124 7.06 6.66 8.11
N LYS A 125 8.24 6.99 8.66
CA LYS A 125 8.83 8.33 8.55
C LYS A 125 9.11 8.70 7.10
N ASP A 126 9.73 7.80 6.33
CA ASP A 126 10.06 8.04 4.92
C ASP A 126 8.79 8.29 4.10
N PHE A 127 7.72 7.52 4.34
CA PHE A 127 6.42 7.74 3.69
C PHE A 127 5.84 9.14 3.98
N PHE A 128 5.85 9.55 5.26
CA PHE A 128 5.33 10.86 5.64
C PHE A 128 6.19 11.99 5.12
N GLU A 129 7.52 11.89 5.16
CA GLU A 129 8.41 12.92 4.65
C GLU A 129 8.21 13.14 3.15
N THR A 130 8.06 12.06 2.37
CA THR A 130 7.75 12.15 0.93
C THR A 130 6.40 12.83 0.67
N ASN A 131 5.40 12.61 1.53
CA ASN A 131 4.01 13.06 1.32
C ASN A 131 3.58 14.24 2.22
N LYS A 132 4.51 14.87 2.96
CA LYS A 132 4.19 15.88 3.98
C LYS A 132 3.48 17.13 3.47
N LYS A 133 3.64 17.44 2.17
CA LYS A 133 3.03 18.63 1.56
C LYS A 133 1.56 18.44 1.22
N SER A 134 1.13 17.20 0.97
CA SER A 134 -0.22 16.88 0.52
C SER A 134 -1.10 16.38 1.65
N ILE A 135 -0.56 15.57 2.58
CA ILE A 135 -1.31 14.96 3.67
C ILE A 135 -1.82 16.02 4.65
N ARG A 136 -3.12 15.98 4.94
CA ARG A 136 -3.80 16.89 5.87
C ARG A 136 -4.42 16.18 7.05
N SER A 137 -4.67 14.88 6.93
CA SER A 137 -5.27 14.05 7.97
C SER A 137 -4.75 12.64 7.92
N ILE A 138 -4.55 12.04 9.09
CA ILE A 138 -4.00 10.70 9.26
C ILE A 138 -4.89 9.97 10.27
N GLY A 139 -5.34 8.77 9.93
CA GLY A 139 -5.99 7.83 10.83
C GLY A 139 -5.08 6.63 11.07
N PHE A 140 -4.83 6.28 12.33
CA PHE A 140 -4.12 5.06 12.73
C PHE A 140 -5.04 4.18 13.57
N HIS A 141 -5.18 2.94 13.15
CA HIS A 141 -5.99 1.94 13.83
C HIS A 141 -5.18 0.66 13.92
N ASP A 142 -4.86 0.21 15.13
CA ASP A 142 -4.10 -1.03 15.33
C ASP A 142 -2.77 -1.05 14.52
N VAL A 143 -1.97 0.01 14.68
CA VAL A 143 -0.69 0.17 13.97
C VAL A 143 0.46 -0.14 14.92
N GLY A 144 1.29 -1.11 14.58
CA GLY A 144 2.53 -1.43 15.28
C GLY A 144 3.73 -0.74 14.64
N ILE A 145 4.47 0.06 15.40
CA ILE A 145 5.69 0.70 14.90
C ILE A 145 6.91 0.01 15.50
N LEU A 146 7.70 -0.67 14.66
CA LEU A 146 8.92 -1.37 15.08
C LEU A 146 10.08 -0.38 15.18
N GLY A 147 10.95 -0.56 16.18
CA GLY A 147 12.13 0.29 16.36
C GLY A 147 11.88 1.62 17.10
N LEU A 148 10.63 1.92 17.50
CA LEU A 148 10.44 2.78 18.66
C LEU A 148 11.02 2.02 19.85
N ASN A 149 12.18 2.44 20.34
CA ASN A 149 12.63 2.02 21.66
C ASN A 149 11.45 2.28 22.60
N ARG A 150 10.87 1.21 23.17
CA ARG A 150 10.00 1.37 24.34
C ARG A 150 10.87 2.12 25.34
N LEU A 151 10.62 3.41 25.52
CA LEU A 151 10.81 3.98 26.84
C LEU A 151 9.80 3.23 27.69
N ASP A 152 10.26 2.09 28.22
CA ASP A 152 9.61 1.43 29.32
C ASP A 152 9.43 2.53 30.38
N SER A 153 8.20 2.99 30.50
CA SER A 153 7.75 3.80 31.60
C SER A 153 7.74 2.89 32.83
N ASN A 154 8.94 2.59 33.32
CA ASN A 154 9.17 2.22 34.70
C ASN A 154 8.94 3.47 35.55
N THR A 155 7.71 3.97 35.57
CA THR A 155 7.23 4.80 36.66
C THR A 155 6.58 3.83 37.63
N PRO A 156 7.21 3.53 38.78
CA PRO A 156 6.52 2.80 39.82
C PRO A 156 5.31 3.63 40.24
N LEU A 157 4.13 3.04 40.21
CA LEU A 157 3.02 3.55 41.02
C LEU A 157 3.38 3.20 42.48
N GLY A 158 3.97 4.16 43.18
CA GLY A 158 4.32 4.09 44.60
C GLY A 158 4.58 5.49 45.14
#